data_AF-A0A4Q2Y8G3-F1
#
_entry.id   AF-A0A4Q2Y8G3-F1
#
_cell.length_a   1.000
_cell.length_b   1.000
_cell.length_c   1.000
_cell.angle_alpha   90.00
_cell.angle_beta   90.00
_cell.angle_gamma   90.00
#
_symmetry.space_group_name_H-M   'P 1'
#
loop_
_entity.id
_entity.type
_entity.pdbx_description
1 polymer ?
#
loop_
_entity_poly.entity_id
_entity_poly.type
_entity_poly.pdbx_seq_one_letter_code
_entity_poly.pdbx_strand_id
1 'polypeptide(L)'
;MARKGDAIIIGTGTTAAGGGIAAGKNTTTASGTFSFASGDNSKATNLYSFASGLDNTAAGHSSFALGYGNKTGFGNDALYSGWHSMALGFMNQSKGVVSMTLGSQNIANNDFSVAVGHQNRTWRYGQTVVGRFNKIETQPTAPDTQPTNQSSLLETDEVFVVGGGSANDARKNVMVVKASGETTILGPVILQGSAVTGDIPIFVPTP
;
A
#
# COMPACT_ATOMS: atom_id res chain seq x y z
N MET A 1 -29.57 12.65 13.65
CA MET A 1 -28.21 13.02 14.13
C MET A 1 -28.18 12.78 15.62
N ALA A 2 -27.19 12.06 16.13
CA ALA A 2 -26.99 11.86 17.57
C ALA A 2 -25.62 12.40 17.99
N ARG A 3 -25.52 12.86 19.24
CA ARG A 3 -24.26 13.28 19.87
C ARG A 3 -24.02 12.44 21.12
N LYS A 4 -22.81 11.89 21.28
CA LYS A 4 -22.36 11.17 22.47
C LYS A 4 -20.98 11.72 22.86
N GLY A 5 -20.94 12.57 23.88
CA GLY A 5 -19.80 13.48 24.05
C GLY A 5 -19.64 14.37 22.83
N ASP A 6 -18.41 14.54 22.35
CA ASP A 6 -18.07 15.35 21.17
C ASP A 6 -18.28 14.62 19.82
N ALA A 7 -18.76 13.38 19.84
CA ALA A 7 -18.90 12.57 18.63
C ALA A 7 -20.17 12.93 17.83
N ILE A 8 -20.09 12.86 16.49
CA ILE A 8 -21.22 13.09 15.57
C ILE A 8 -21.61 11.78 14.88
N ILE A 9 -22.88 11.42 14.96
CA ILE A 9 -23.42 10.19 14.38
C ILE A 9 -24.57 10.51 13.41
N ILE A 10 -24.44 10.08 12.16
CA ILE A 10 -25.41 10.27 11.08
C ILE A 10 -25.70 8.91 10.42
N GLY A 11 -26.98 8.51 10.41
CA GLY A 11 -27.46 7.29 9.78
C GLY A 11 -27.59 6.08 10.72
N THR A 12 -28.20 5.00 10.24
CA THR A 12 -28.64 3.86 11.04
C THR A 12 -27.54 2.82 11.26
N GLY A 13 -27.43 2.31 12.48
CA GLY A 13 -26.43 1.28 12.82
C GLY A 13 -25.00 1.81 12.75
N THR A 14 -24.79 3.11 12.99
CA THR A 14 -23.47 3.76 12.96
C THR A 14 -23.01 4.05 14.39
N THR A 15 -21.69 4.04 14.63
CA THR A 15 -21.10 4.27 15.97
C THR A 15 -19.95 5.26 15.87
N ALA A 16 -19.87 6.21 16.81
CA ALA A 16 -18.71 7.09 16.95
C ALA A 16 -18.33 7.27 18.43
N ALA A 17 -17.04 7.51 18.69
CA ALA A 17 -16.47 7.75 20.02
C ALA A 17 -15.32 8.78 19.96
N GLY A 18 -14.92 9.33 21.11
CA GLY A 18 -13.70 10.16 21.23
C GLY A 18 -13.66 11.40 20.33
N GLY A 19 -14.80 12.07 20.10
CA GLY A 19 -14.88 13.20 19.17
C GLY A 19 -14.87 12.82 17.68
N GLY A 20 -15.03 11.52 17.37
CA GLY A 20 -15.10 11.02 16.00
C GLY A 20 -16.43 11.34 15.29
N ILE A 21 -16.42 11.25 13.97
CA ILE A 21 -17.58 11.48 13.10
C ILE A 21 -17.87 10.21 12.30
N ALA A 22 -19.05 9.62 12.49
CA ALA A 22 -19.54 8.50 11.69
C ALA A 22 -20.79 8.90 10.89
N ALA A 23 -20.73 8.78 9.57
CA ALA A 23 -21.84 9.12 8.67
C ALA A 23 -22.09 8.05 7.61
N GLY A 24 -23.12 7.22 7.77
CA GLY A 24 -23.37 6.13 6.82
C GLY A 24 -24.48 5.17 7.21
N LYS A 25 -24.30 3.89 6.88
CA LYS A 25 -25.22 2.79 7.19
C LYS A 25 -24.43 1.50 7.38
N ASN A 26 -25.10 0.44 7.83
CA ASN A 26 -24.55 -0.90 8.01
C ASN A 26 -23.20 -0.93 8.73
N THR A 27 -23.16 -0.48 9.99
CA THR A 27 -21.97 -0.60 10.87
C THR A 27 -20.81 0.35 10.59
N THR A 28 -21.06 1.50 9.92
CA THR A 28 -20.08 2.60 9.85
C THR A 28 -19.60 2.97 11.26
N THR A 29 -18.29 2.94 11.49
CA THR A 29 -17.70 3.06 12.84
C THR A 29 -16.53 4.04 12.85
N ALA A 30 -16.64 5.12 13.62
CA ALA A 30 -15.55 6.05 13.93
C ALA A 30 -15.19 5.92 15.42
N SER A 31 -14.52 4.83 15.81
CA SER A 31 -14.24 4.52 17.22
C SER A 31 -12.90 5.08 17.72
N GLY A 32 -12.02 5.49 16.80
CA GLY A 32 -10.79 6.19 17.17
C GLY A 32 -11.06 7.62 17.61
N THR A 33 -10.25 8.13 18.55
CA THR A 33 -10.31 9.54 18.94
C THR A 33 -10.05 10.43 17.72
N PHE A 34 -10.87 11.45 17.51
CA PHE A 34 -10.83 12.34 16.32
C PHE A 34 -10.83 11.59 14.97
N SER A 35 -11.43 10.40 14.91
CA SER A 35 -11.53 9.62 13.67
C SER A 35 -12.71 10.06 12.80
N PHE A 36 -12.64 9.77 11.50
CA PHE A 36 -13.71 10.05 10.55
C PHE A 36 -14.04 8.79 9.75
N ALA A 37 -15.29 8.33 9.82
CA ALA A 37 -15.80 7.22 9.02
C ALA A 37 -17.04 7.65 8.25
N SER A 38 -17.05 7.51 6.92
CA SER A 38 -18.21 7.86 6.11
C SER A 38 -18.48 6.84 5.00
N GLY A 39 -19.76 6.62 4.69
CA GLY A 39 -20.20 5.60 3.75
C GLY A 39 -20.49 4.26 4.41
N ASP A 40 -20.84 3.28 3.59
CA ASP A 40 -21.41 2.00 4.02
C ASP A 40 -20.32 1.07 4.58
N ASN A 41 -20.51 0.55 5.80
CA ASN A 41 -19.57 -0.35 6.50
C ASN A 41 -18.11 0.17 6.57
N SER A 42 -17.90 1.49 6.49
CA SER A 42 -16.56 2.10 6.63
C SER A 42 -16.16 2.23 8.10
N LYS A 43 -14.90 1.93 8.43
CA LYS A 43 -14.40 1.82 9.81
C LYS A 43 -13.11 2.60 10.00
N ALA A 44 -13.12 3.59 10.87
CA ALA A 44 -11.94 4.35 11.31
C ALA A 44 -11.74 4.08 12.81
N THR A 45 -10.83 3.17 13.15
CA THR A 45 -10.79 2.55 14.49
C THR A 45 -9.66 3.05 15.38
N ASN A 46 -8.76 3.90 14.86
CA ASN A 46 -7.59 4.40 15.59
C ASN A 46 -7.54 5.94 15.62
N LEU A 47 -6.70 6.51 16.48
CA LEU A 47 -6.55 7.95 16.65
C LEU A 47 -6.22 8.63 15.30
N TYR A 48 -6.99 9.67 14.96
CA TYR A 48 -6.91 10.42 13.69
C TYR A 48 -7.11 9.60 12.40
N SER A 49 -7.64 8.39 12.48
CA SER A 49 -7.89 7.57 11.28
C SER A 49 -9.04 8.11 10.43
N PHE A 50 -8.95 7.93 9.11
CA PHE A 50 -9.94 8.35 8.13
C PHE A 50 -10.33 7.19 7.23
N ALA A 51 -11.61 6.85 7.16
CA ALA A 51 -12.16 5.84 6.27
C ALA A 51 -13.39 6.38 5.53
N SER A 52 -13.39 6.41 4.21
CA SER A 52 -14.55 6.88 3.44
C SER A 52 -14.84 6.05 2.19
N GLY A 53 -16.13 5.72 2.00
CA GLY A 53 -16.63 4.92 0.88
C GLY A 53 -17.32 3.63 1.36
N LEU A 54 -17.21 2.55 0.60
CA LEU A 54 -17.81 1.26 0.93
C LEU A 54 -16.74 0.27 1.45
N ASP A 55 -16.99 -0.35 2.59
CA ASP A 55 -16.13 -1.41 3.17
C ASP A 55 -14.67 -1.02 3.46
N ASN A 56 -14.36 0.27 3.62
CA ASN A 56 -12.99 0.68 3.95
C ASN A 56 -12.71 0.48 5.43
N THR A 57 -11.48 0.14 5.78
CA THR A 57 -11.05 0.15 7.18
C THR A 57 -9.69 0.82 7.35
N ALA A 58 -9.67 1.86 8.20
CA ALA A 58 -8.47 2.54 8.64
C ALA A 58 -8.18 2.22 10.12
N ALA A 59 -7.30 1.24 10.34
CA ALA A 59 -6.96 0.72 11.66
C ALA A 59 -5.61 1.20 12.21
N GLY A 60 -4.77 1.83 11.37
CA GLY A 60 -3.50 2.43 11.79
C GLY A 60 -3.71 3.83 12.38
N HIS A 61 -2.84 4.23 13.31
CA HIS A 61 -2.79 5.60 13.82
C HIS A 61 -2.60 6.59 12.64
N SER A 62 -3.46 7.61 12.55
CA SER A 62 -3.44 8.61 11.46
C SER A 62 -3.42 7.99 10.05
N SER A 63 -4.05 6.82 9.87
CA SER A 63 -4.12 6.15 8.57
C SER A 63 -5.33 6.59 7.75
N PHE A 64 -5.25 6.45 6.43
CA PHE A 64 -6.23 6.99 5.48
C PHE A 64 -6.67 5.93 4.46
N ALA A 65 -7.97 5.61 4.42
CA ALA A 65 -8.56 4.67 3.48
C ALA A 65 -9.74 5.32 2.72
N LEU A 66 -9.68 5.34 1.39
CA LEU A 66 -10.73 5.97 0.55
C LEU A 66 -11.05 5.12 -0.69
N GLY A 67 -12.33 4.81 -0.89
CA GLY A 67 -12.84 4.11 -2.07
C GLY A 67 -13.69 2.89 -1.74
N TYR A 68 -13.31 1.71 -2.21
CA TYR A 68 -14.03 0.45 -1.95
C TYR A 68 -13.07 -0.59 -1.36
N GLY A 69 -13.38 -1.14 -0.18
CA GLY A 69 -12.70 -2.30 0.38
C GLY A 69 -11.23 -2.10 0.74
N ASN A 70 -10.76 -0.86 0.90
CA ASN A 70 -9.36 -0.58 1.23
C ASN A 70 -9.08 -0.82 2.71
N LYS A 71 -7.85 -1.22 3.02
CA LYS A 71 -7.42 -1.56 4.39
C LYS A 71 -6.08 -0.91 4.71
N THR A 72 -6.01 -0.19 5.83
CA THR A 72 -4.75 0.33 6.40
C THR A 72 -4.61 -0.13 7.85
N GLY A 73 -3.40 -0.37 8.32
CA GLY A 73 -3.17 -0.83 9.70
C GLY A 73 -3.50 -2.30 9.95
N PHE A 74 -3.37 -3.13 8.91
CA PHE A 74 -3.56 -4.59 8.96
C PHE A 74 -2.27 -5.27 8.49
N GLY A 75 -1.28 -5.33 9.35
CA GLY A 75 0.02 -5.94 9.08
C GLY A 75 0.52 -6.67 10.32
N ASN A 76 1.58 -7.46 10.11
CA ASN A 76 2.28 -8.27 11.11
C ASN A 76 2.40 -7.55 12.46
N ASP A 77 2.43 -8.33 13.55
CA ASP A 77 2.36 -8.00 14.99
C ASP A 77 3.27 -6.86 15.53
N ALA A 78 3.81 -6.00 14.67
CA ALA A 78 4.42 -4.74 15.00
C ALA A 78 3.43 -3.81 15.71
N LEU A 79 3.91 -3.23 16.83
CA LEU A 79 3.23 -2.21 17.63
C LEU A 79 2.68 -1.04 16.80
N TYR A 80 3.27 -0.78 15.64
CA TYR A 80 3.00 0.37 14.77
C TYR A 80 2.38 0.02 13.41
N SER A 81 1.86 -1.21 13.25
CA SER A 81 1.29 -1.70 11.99
C SER A 81 0.39 -0.66 11.28
N GLY A 82 0.78 -0.29 10.05
CA GLY A 82 0.13 0.70 9.19
C GLY A 82 -0.07 2.11 9.78
N TRP A 83 0.72 2.53 10.77
CA TRP A 83 0.73 3.92 11.22
C TRP A 83 1.08 4.86 10.06
N HIS A 84 0.33 5.96 9.92
CA HIS A 84 0.46 6.95 8.83
C HIS A 84 0.31 6.36 7.41
N SER A 85 -0.24 5.15 7.28
CA SER A 85 -0.39 4.52 5.96
C SER A 85 -1.64 5.02 5.21
N MET A 86 -1.60 4.91 3.89
CA MET A 86 -2.63 5.41 2.98
C MET A 86 -3.04 4.36 1.96
N ALA A 87 -4.33 4.13 1.76
CA ALA A 87 -4.87 3.22 0.75
C ALA A 87 -6.02 3.88 -0.04
N LEU A 88 -5.84 4.02 -1.36
CA LEU A 88 -6.75 4.75 -2.25
C LEU A 88 -7.18 3.89 -3.44
N GLY A 89 -8.50 3.73 -3.63
CA GLY A 89 -9.08 3.07 -4.81
C GLY A 89 -9.90 1.82 -4.46
N PHE A 90 -9.55 0.66 -5.02
CA PHE A 90 -10.33 -0.58 -4.91
C PHE A 90 -9.51 -1.72 -4.30
N MET A 91 -9.93 -2.23 -3.13
CA MET A 91 -9.37 -3.40 -2.46
C MET A 91 -7.85 -3.35 -2.19
N ASN A 92 -7.28 -2.18 -1.92
CA ASN A 92 -5.86 -2.09 -1.59
C ASN A 92 -5.59 -2.37 -0.10
N GLN A 93 -4.35 -2.77 0.22
CA GLN A 93 -3.89 -3.04 1.57
C GLN A 93 -2.53 -2.35 1.84
N SER A 94 -2.53 -1.34 2.72
CA SER A 94 -1.29 -0.70 3.19
C SER A 94 -0.98 -1.16 4.60
N LYS A 95 -0.02 -2.09 4.73
CA LYS A 95 0.28 -2.81 5.97
C LYS A 95 1.46 -2.23 6.72
N GLY A 96 2.48 -1.74 6.00
CA GLY A 96 3.68 -1.15 6.61
C GLY A 96 3.46 0.26 7.17
N VAL A 97 4.32 0.67 8.09
CA VAL A 97 4.37 2.05 8.61
C VAL A 97 4.69 3.03 7.48
N VAL A 98 3.97 4.14 7.38
CA VAL A 98 4.08 5.14 6.29
C VAL A 98 3.96 4.53 4.89
N SER A 99 3.31 3.36 4.75
CA SER A 99 3.13 2.73 3.44
C SER A 99 1.97 3.33 2.66
N MET A 100 2.04 3.28 1.33
CA MET A 100 1.02 3.83 0.44
C MET A 100 0.60 2.82 -0.63
N THR A 101 -0.71 2.71 -0.86
CA THR A 101 -1.27 1.98 -1.99
C THR A 101 -2.26 2.84 -2.78
N LEU A 102 -2.16 2.80 -4.10
CA LEU A 102 -3.03 3.56 -5.01
C LEU A 102 -3.42 2.72 -6.23
N GLY A 103 -4.72 2.61 -6.49
CA GLY A 103 -5.26 1.89 -7.65
C GLY A 103 -6.13 0.71 -7.23
N SER A 104 -5.84 -0.49 -7.73
CA SER A 104 -6.67 -1.68 -7.48
C SER A 104 -5.85 -2.87 -6.99
N GLN A 105 -6.25 -3.44 -5.85
CA GLN A 105 -5.74 -4.72 -5.33
C GLN A 105 -4.22 -4.73 -5.10
N ASN A 106 -3.63 -3.58 -4.76
CA ASN A 106 -2.22 -3.50 -4.40
C ASN A 106 -2.01 -3.83 -2.91
N ILE A 107 -0.82 -4.33 -2.57
CA ILE A 107 -0.43 -4.65 -1.20
C ILE A 107 0.95 -4.04 -0.91
N ALA A 108 1.01 -3.04 -0.02
CA ALA A 108 2.26 -2.51 0.51
C ALA A 108 2.57 -3.18 1.86
N ASN A 109 3.43 -4.21 1.87
CA ASN A 109 3.66 -5.02 3.08
C ASN A 109 4.65 -4.40 4.06
N ASN A 110 5.66 -3.70 3.55
CA ASN A 110 6.82 -3.27 4.33
C ASN A 110 6.74 -1.77 4.65
N ASP A 111 7.51 -1.34 5.64
CA ASP A 111 7.56 0.06 6.04
C ASP A 111 8.09 0.94 4.91
N PHE A 112 7.53 2.15 4.80
CA PHE A 112 7.80 3.16 3.78
C PHE A 112 7.57 2.71 2.33
N SER A 113 6.96 1.54 2.13
CA SER A 113 6.77 0.98 0.79
C SER A 113 5.56 1.58 0.08
N VAL A 114 5.64 1.68 -1.24
CA VAL A 114 4.63 2.30 -2.11
C VAL A 114 4.25 1.33 -3.22
N ALA A 115 2.96 1.03 -3.40
CA ALA A 115 2.48 0.21 -4.51
C ALA A 115 1.37 0.93 -5.30
N VAL A 116 1.61 1.20 -6.57
CA VAL A 116 0.69 1.94 -7.45
C VAL A 116 0.32 1.12 -8.68
N GLY A 117 -0.96 1.09 -9.03
CA GLY A 117 -1.46 0.43 -10.24
C GLY A 117 -2.40 -0.74 -9.94
N HIS A 118 -2.14 -1.92 -10.49
CA HIS A 118 -3.03 -3.07 -10.34
C HIS A 118 -2.29 -4.34 -9.91
N GLN A 119 -2.71 -4.96 -8.80
CA GLN A 119 -2.19 -6.25 -8.35
C GLN A 119 -0.67 -6.24 -8.06
N ASN A 120 -0.12 -5.11 -7.64
CA ASN A 120 1.28 -5.02 -7.22
C ASN A 120 1.45 -5.36 -5.73
N ARG A 121 2.62 -5.86 -5.37
CA ARG A 121 3.01 -6.21 -4.01
C ARG A 121 4.43 -5.77 -3.72
N THR A 122 4.62 -4.95 -2.67
CA THR A 122 5.96 -4.62 -2.18
C THR A 122 6.48 -5.71 -1.25
N TRP A 123 7.80 -5.87 -1.21
CA TRP A 123 8.51 -6.93 -0.49
C TRP A 123 9.72 -6.46 0.32
N ARG A 124 10.23 -5.25 0.07
CA ARG A 124 11.39 -4.68 0.75
C ARG A 124 11.03 -3.36 1.44
N TYR A 125 11.79 -3.02 2.47
CA TYR A 125 11.74 -1.72 3.14
C TYR A 125 11.93 -0.59 2.13
N GLY A 126 11.05 0.42 2.15
CA GLY A 126 11.13 1.58 1.24
C GLY A 126 10.90 1.29 -0.25
N GLN A 127 10.50 0.06 -0.62
CA GLN A 127 10.32 -0.30 -2.02
C GLN A 127 9.15 0.45 -2.65
N THR A 128 9.37 1.00 -3.84
CA THR A 128 8.31 1.54 -4.71
C THR A 128 8.05 0.58 -5.86
N VAL A 129 6.81 0.14 -6.01
CA VAL A 129 6.34 -0.70 -7.12
C VAL A 129 5.26 0.04 -7.91
N VAL A 130 5.42 0.12 -9.22
CA VAL A 130 4.41 0.69 -10.13
C VAL A 130 4.03 -0.30 -11.23
N GLY A 131 2.92 -0.06 -11.94
CA GLY A 131 2.50 -0.85 -13.10
C GLY A 131 1.49 -1.93 -12.73
N ARG A 132 1.69 -3.17 -13.18
CA ARG A 132 0.78 -4.29 -12.84
C ARG A 132 1.48 -5.62 -12.65
N PHE A 133 0.94 -6.43 -11.75
CA PHE A 133 1.37 -7.82 -11.54
C PHE A 133 2.91 -7.95 -11.45
N ASN A 134 3.56 -7.15 -10.60
CA ASN A 134 5.01 -7.30 -10.38
C ASN A 134 5.34 -8.72 -9.90
N LYS A 135 6.54 -9.18 -10.26
CA LYS A 135 7.11 -10.43 -9.78
C LYS A 135 7.26 -10.34 -8.27
N ILE A 136 6.83 -11.39 -7.61
CA ILE A 136 6.96 -11.60 -6.18
C ILE A 136 8.14 -12.54 -6.00
N GLU A 137 9.27 -12.03 -5.50
CA GLU A 137 10.50 -12.81 -5.38
C GLU A 137 10.39 -13.75 -4.17
N THR A 138 10.53 -15.06 -4.47
CA THR A 138 10.18 -16.21 -3.62
C THR A 138 8.70 -16.31 -3.26
N GLN A 139 8.05 -17.34 -3.81
CA GLN A 139 6.77 -17.83 -3.32
C GLN A 139 6.90 -18.15 -1.83
N PRO A 140 6.11 -17.54 -0.94
CA PRO A 140 5.59 -18.28 0.18
C PRO A 140 4.76 -19.42 -0.41
N THR A 141 5.17 -20.66 -0.23
CA THR A 141 4.27 -21.83 -0.42
C THR A 141 3.12 -21.85 0.60
N ALA A 142 3.00 -20.82 1.43
CA ALA A 142 1.94 -20.60 2.39
C ALA A 142 1.56 -19.10 2.42
N PRO A 143 0.30 -18.69 2.63
CA PRO A 143 -0.13 -17.27 2.64
C PRO A 143 0.56 -16.32 3.65
N ASP A 144 1.62 -16.74 4.35
CA ASP A 144 2.11 -16.10 5.58
C ASP A 144 3.64 -16.26 5.83
N THR A 145 4.50 -16.42 4.81
CA THR A 145 5.94 -16.22 5.06
C THR A 145 6.27 -14.74 4.95
N GLN A 146 6.75 -14.19 6.07
CA GLN A 146 7.07 -12.79 6.30
C GLN A 146 7.89 -12.16 5.15
N PRO A 147 7.55 -10.95 4.68
CA PRO A 147 8.43 -10.17 3.82
C PRO A 147 9.83 -10.08 4.41
N THR A 148 10.88 -10.17 3.59
CA THR A 148 12.25 -9.96 4.04
C THR A 148 12.48 -8.46 4.24
N ASN A 149 13.35 -8.08 5.19
CA ASN A 149 13.78 -6.68 5.38
C ASN A 149 12.58 -5.72 5.51
N GLN A 150 11.76 -5.90 6.55
CA GLN A 150 10.56 -5.06 6.79
C GLN A 150 10.87 -3.66 7.28
N SER A 151 12.04 -3.45 7.88
CA SER A 151 12.39 -2.23 8.62
C SER A 151 13.82 -1.72 8.35
N SER A 152 14.56 -2.33 7.42
CA SER A 152 15.95 -1.94 7.09
C SER A 152 16.28 -2.16 5.63
N LEU A 153 17.06 -1.27 5.02
CA LEU A 153 17.48 -1.37 3.62
C LEU A 153 18.83 -2.09 3.49
N LEU A 154 18.94 -3.05 2.59
CA LEU A 154 20.20 -3.66 2.14
C LEU A 154 20.55 -3.20 0.72
N GLU A 155 21.84 -3.16 0.39
CA GLU A 155 22.34 -2.83 -0.96
C GLU A 155 21.75 -3.73 -2.07
N THR A 156 21.41 -4.97 -1.71
CA THR A 156 20.80 -5.94 -2.63
C THR A 156 19.29 -5.80 -2.77
N ASP A 157 18.64 -4.94 -1.97
CA ASP A 157 17.19 -4.79 -2.00
C ASP A 157 16.74 -4.01 -3.23
N GLU A 158 15.67 -4.49 -3.85
CA GLU A 158 14.98 -3.80 -4.94
C GLU A 158 14.22 -2.58 -4.38
N VAL A 159 14.68 -1.36 -4.66
CA VAL A 159 14.07 -0.10 -4.19
C VAL A 159 13.03 0.45 -5.15
N PHE A 160 13.17 0.19 -6.45
CA PHE A 160 12.19 0.60 -7.46
C PHE A 160 11.92 -0.53 -8.45
N VAL A 161 10.65 -0.87 -8.63
CA VAL A 161 10.22 -1.97 -9.50
C VAL A 161 9.06 -1.51 -10.39
N VAL A 162 9.14 -1.82 -11.68
CA VAL A 162 8.02 -1.68 -12.60
C VAL A 162 7.48 -3.08 -12.92
N GLY A 163 6.26 -3.36 -12.48
CA GLY A 163 5.50 -4.55 -12.82
C GLY A 163 4.92 -4.45 -14.23
N GLY A 164 5.10 -5.49 -15.03
CA GLY A 164 4.52 -5.63 -16.37
C GLY A 164 3.90 -7.00 -16.62
N GLY A 165 3.52 -7.71 -15.56
CA GLY A 165 2.85 -9.01 -15.67
C GLY A 165 1.45 -8.89 -16.27
N SER A 166 0.93 -9.98 -16.83
CA SER A 166 -0.42 -9.99 -17.44
C SER A 166 -1.50 -10.51 -16.52
N ALA A 167 -1.14 -11.35 -15.54
CA ALA A 167 -2.03 -12.02 -14.61
C ALA A 167 -1.27 -12.48 -13.36
N ASN A 168 -1.97 -13.06 -12.38
CA ASN A 168 -1.38 -13.53 -11.13
C ASN A 168 -0.37 -14.67 -11.30
N ASP A 169 -0.60 -15.54 -12.28
CA ASP A 169 0.28 -16.64 -12.71
C ASP A 169 1.35 -16.20 -13.72
N ALA A 170 1.21 -14.99 -14.28
CA ALA A 170 2.13 -14.40 -15.26
C ALA A 170 2.71 -13.07 -14.74
N ARG A 171 3.11 -13.05 -13.48
CA ARG A 171 3.75 -11.89 -12.83
C ARG A 171 5.15 -11.65 -13.38
N LYS A 172 5.50 -10.38 -13.60
CA LYS A 172 6.78 -10.00 -14.23
C LYS A 172 7.23 -8.61 -13.78
N ASN A 173 8.52 -8.46 -13.50
CA ASN A 173 9.17 -7.15 -13.41
C ASN A 173 9.77 -6.82 -14.78
N VAL A 174 9.45 -5.65 -15.33
CA VAL A 174 10.03 -5.15 -16.58
C VAL A 174 11.20 -4.19 -16.35
N MET A 175 11.28 -3.63 -15.14
CA MET A 175 12.42 -2.83 -14.68
C MET A 175 12.58 -3.04 -13.16
N VAL A 176 13.82 -3.14 -12.70
CA VAL A 176 14.21 -3.24 -11.29
C VAL A 176 15.43 -2.36 -11.06
N VAL A 177 15.42 -1.57 -9.99
CA VAL A 177 16.57 -0.81 -9.48
C VAL A 177 16.83 -1.28 -8.05
N LYS A 178 18.05 -1.70 -7.75
CA LYS A 178 18.50 -2.06 -6.40
C LYS A 178 19.03 -0.84 -5.65
N ALA A 179 19.12 -0.93 -4.32
CA ALA A 179 19.70 0.11 -3.48
C ALA A 179 21.15 0.46 -3.89
N SER A 180 21.91 -0.52 -4.41
CA SER A 180 23.25 -0.32 -4.99
C SER A 180 23.29 0.52 -6.26
N GLY A 181 22.14 0.88 -6.83
CA GLY A 181 22.03 1.55 -8.12
C GLY A 181 22.03 0.62 -9.32
N GLU A 182 22.29 -0.68 -9.13
CA GLU A 182 22.18 -1.69 -10.19
C GLU A 182 20.76 -1.69 -10.76
N THR A 183 20.65 -1.50 -12.08
CA THR A 183 19.37 -1.41 -12.78
C THR A 183 19.28 -2.48 -13.85
N THR A 184 18.20 -3.27 -13.82
CA THR A 184 17.87 -4.29 -14.80
C THR A 184 16.62 -3.87 -15.57
N ILE A 185 16.70 -3.82 -16.90
CA ILE A 185 15.55 -3.59 -17.80
C ILE A 185 15.36 -4.82 -18.67
N LEU A 186 14.14 -5.35 -18.70
CA LEU A 186 13.80 -6.54 -19.46
C LEU A 186 13.24 -6.16 -20.83
N GLY A 187 14.14 -6.01 -21.80
CA GLY A 187 13.82 -5.65 -23.19
C GLY A 187 14.81 -4.63 -23.74
N PRO A 188 14.65 -4.24 -25.03
CA PRO A 188 15.49 -3.21 -25.62
C PRO A 188 15.19 -1.83 -25.01
N VAL A 189 16.24 -1.04 -24.82
CA VAL A 189 16.14 0.38 -24.49
C VAL A 189 16.25 1.17 -25.78
N ILE A 190 15.21 1.94 -26.12
CA ILE A 190 15.19 2.81 -27.30
C ILE A 190 15.37 4.25 -26.83
N LEU A 191 16.48 4.88 -27.22
CA LEU A 191 16.78 6.26 -26.91
C LEU A 191 16.41 7.14 -28.11
N GLN A 192 15.47 8.07 -27.94
CA GLN A 192 15.07 9.00 -29.00
C GLN A 192 15.62 10.41 -28.69
N GLY A 193 16.62 10.84 -29.48
CA GLY A 193 17.28 12.15 -29.37
C GLY A 193 18.62 12.18 -30.10
N SER A 194 19.07 13.34 -30.58
CA SER A 194 20.42 13.49 -31.14
C SER A 194 21.43 13.55 -30.00
N ALA A 195 22.48 12.72 -30.10
CA ALA A 195 23.61 12.59 -29.18
C ALA A 195 23.30 11.88 -27.84
N VAL A 196 23.35 10.55 -27.86
CA VAL A 196 24.08 9.86 -26.79
C VAL A 196 25.56 10.10 -27.08
N THR A 197 26.14 11.16 -26.53
CA THR A 197 27.60 11.37 -26.58
C THR A 197 28.20 10.85 -25.29
N GLY A 198 29.03 9.81 -25.40
CA GLY A 198 29.73 9.18 -24.28
C GLY A 198 29.57 7.66 -24.28
N ASP A 199 30.50 6.97 -23.64
CA ASP A 199 30.36 5.55 -23.35
C ASP A 199 29.20 5.38 -22.35
N ILE A 200 28.17 4.62 -22.71
CA ILE A 200 27.22 4.10 -21.73
C ILE A 200 27.91 2.87 -21.14
N PRO A 201 28.40 2.90 -19.89
CA PRO A 201 28.93 1.70 -19.26
C PRO A 201 27.78 0.71 -19.06
N ILE A 202 27.60 -0.20 -20.02
CA ILE A 202 26.69 -1.34 -19.90
C ILE A 202 27.51 -2.47 -19.26
N PHE A 203 27.24 -2.74 -17.98
CA PHE A 203 27.71 -3.97 -17.39
C PHE A 203 26.81 -5.11 -17.86
N VAL A 204 27.35 -5.98 -18.72
CA VAL A 204 26.71 -7.25 -19.07
C VAL A 204 27.32 -8.31 -18.16
N PRO A 205 26.59 -8.84 -17.16
CA PRO A 205 27.10 -9.94 -16.35
C PRO A 205 27.48 -11.11 -17.26
N THR A 206 28.69 -11.65 -17.11
CA THR A 206 29.07 -12.88 -17.81
C THR A 206 28.16 -14.03 -17.36
N PRO A 207 27.82 -14.99 -18.25
CA PRO A 207 26.93 -16.11 -17.96
C PRO A 207 27.34 -16.94 -16.74
#